data_AF-A0A2V7SN49-F1
#
_entry.id   AF-A0A2V7SN49-F1
#
_cell.length_a   1.000
_cell.length_b   1.000
_cell.length_c   1.000
_cell.angle_alpha   90.00
_cell.angle_beta   90.00
_cell.angle_gamma   90.00
#
_symmetry.space_group_name_H-M   'P 1'
#
loop_
_entity.id
_entity.type
_entity.pdbx_description
1 polymer ?
#
loop_
_entity_poly.entity_id
_entity_poly.type
_entity_poly.pdbx_seq_one_letter_code
_entity_poly.pdbx_strand_id
1 'polypeptide(L)'
;MRRASLARLGVVALCVAAACTFDEKAVAVQAPQVVVHAVLDPGTQEQEVLVERTLSGAVDIRTDLRFDPQDPINTGGGVPISGADVTITGPDGTVKGFEAPVQGRPSTYSSGRYLVIFGAGTGSGSPALRRGVPYQLRVRTPDGTVVTGTTVIPDITPVGTGSRIDLFNRDRDSVRITWRSVVGARSYLLRVETPFGPFLQFTDSTHITLDGDVRNYFATSLERVFIPGFRQRVSIAAVDSNYFDYYRTRNDPFTGSGIISSLDGGIGLFGAAVNISSRTVDVVQDVREPAFEGLWDLAVAPRPVVEVFRLYVETPGEPAALSGWFARSRAGGTPLEGLIGTRTKGRVVLEFLSNQAAVDTAAVFSGEQRGDSLIGTFVGVSGRVVFLKRPSQSS
;
A
#
# COMPACT_ATOMS: atom_id res chain seq x y z
N MET A 1 -37.92 74.08 0.70
CA MET A 1 -38.19 74.02 2.16
C MET A 1 -39.17 72.89 2.45
N ARG A 2 -38.71 71.78 3.05
CA ARG A 2 -39.55 70.81 3.78
C ARG A 2 -38.68 69.97 4.71
N ARG A 3 -39.26 69.69 5.87
CA ARG A 3 -38.73 69.03 7.07
C ARG A 3 -38.58 67.49 6.91
N ALA A 4 -37.68 66.94 7.75
CA ALA A 4 -37.79 65.71 8.54
C ALA A 4 -38.22 64.37 7.90
N SER A 5 -37.42 63.32 8.15
CA SER A 5 -37.79 61.96 8.65
C SER A 5 -36.51 61.09 8.65
N LEU A 6 -35.87 60.83 9.79
CA LEU A 6 -36.08 59.66 10.69
C LEU A 6 -35.82 58.29 10.04
N ALA A 7 -34.71 57.69 10.50
CA ALA A 7 -34.56 56.31 10.97
C ALA A 7 -35.06 55.17 10.07
N ARG A 8 -34.10 54.39 9.55
CA ARG A 8 -34.08 52.92 9.47
C ARG A 8 -32.90 52.48 8.60
N LEU A 9 -31.69 52.42 9.15
CA LEU A 9 -30.48 51.78 8.58
C LEU A 9 -29.34 52.03 9.58
N GLY A 10 -28.72 51.07 10.26
CA GLY A 10 -28.95 49.64 10.36
C GLY A 10 -28.28 49.17 11.65
N VAL A 11 -29.07 48.63 12.58
CA VAL A 11 -28.59 47.96 13.81
C VAL A 11 -28.16 46.50 13.51
N VAL A 12 -28.06 46.11 12.24
CA VAL A 12 -27.75 44.72 11.82
C VAL A 12 -26.24 44.42 11.80
N ALA A 13 -25.37 45.41 11.97
CA ALA A 13 -23.92 45.22 11.83
C ALA A 13 -23.17 44.72 13.08
N LEU A 14 -23.83 44.53 14.24
CA LEU A 14 -23.16 44.15 15.48
C LEU A 14 -23.44 42.73 16.00
N CYS A 15 -24.25 41.92 15.31
CA CYS A 15 -24.61 40.57 15.77
C CYS A 15 -23.94 39.42 15.00
N VAL A 16 -23.09 39.69 14.00
CA VAL A 16 -22.40 38.64 13.21
C VAL A 16 -20.95 38.41 13.68
N ALA A 17 -20.47 39.16 14.68
CA ALA A 17 -19.13 39.02 15.25
C ALA A 17 -19.12 38.24 16.58
N ALA A 18 -20.22 37.58 16.96
CA ALA A 18 -20.16 36.44 17.87
C ALA A 18 -19.58 35.26 17.07
N ALA A 19 -18.27 35.36 16.84
CA ALA A 19 -17.45 34.31 16.29
C ALA A 19 -17.81 33.00 16.99
N CYS A 20 -18.06 31.97 16.21
CA CYS A 20 -17.95 30.60 16.66
C CYS A 20 -16.52 30.42 17.17
N THR A 21 -16.29 30.71 18.45
CA THR A 21 -15.16 30.15 19.17
C THR A 21 -15.46 28.66 19.20
N PHE A 22 -14.85 27.91 18.27
CA PHE A 22 -14.74 26.47 18.45
C PHE A 22 -14.13 26.28 19.83
N ASP A 23 -14.91 25.70 20.73
CA ASP A 23 -14.46 25.34 22.06
C ASP A 23 -13.32 24.35 21.85
N GLU A 24 -12.07 24.81 22.03
CA GLU A 24 -10.88 23.99 21.88
C GLU A 24 -10.87 23.04 23.07
N LYS A 25 -11.58 21.93 22.90
CA LYS A 25 -11.63 20.88 23.90
C LYS A 25 -10.26 20.22 23.93
N ALA A 26 -9.43 20.61 24.89
CA ALA A 26 -8.20 19.92 25.21
C ALA A 26 -8.55 18.46 25.55
N VAL A 27 -8.40 17.58 24.58
CA VAL A 27 -8.50 16.14 24.81
C VAL A 27 -7.33 15.79 25.71
N ALA A 28 -7.62 15.25 26.89
CA ALA A 28 -6.58 14.84 27.82
C ALA A 28 -5.60 13.90 27.09
N VAL A 29 -4.31 14.25 27.13
CA VAL A 29 -3.24 13.40 26.57
C VAL A 29 -3.31 12.06 27.28
N GLN A 30 -3.75 11.02 26.57
CA GLN A 30 -3.75 9.67 27.09
C GLN A 30 -2.31 9.20 27.25
N ALA A 31 -2.06 8.42 28.31
CA ALA A 31 -0.75 7.81 28.53
C ALA A 31 -0.39 6.93 27.32
N PRO A 32 0.86 6.98 26.81
CA PRO A 32 1.26 6.13 25.69
C PRO A 32 1.06 4.65 26.01
N GLN A 33 0.33 3.94 25.15
CA GLN A 33 0.12 2.50 25.24
C GLN A 33 1.11 1.77 24.33
N VAL A 34 1.42 0.52 24.68
CA VAL A 34 2.18 -0.38 23.80
C VAL A 34 1.26 -0.87 22.69
N VAL A 35 1.73 -0.71 21.45
CA VAL A 35 1.08 -1.22 20.24
C VAL A 35 1.90 -2.38 19.71
N VAL A 36 1.24 -3.48 19.37
CA VAL A 36 1.89 -4.65 18.77
C VAL A 36 1.16 -5.04 17.48
N HIS A 37 1.90 -5.22 16.38
CA HIS A 37 1.37 -5.83 15.16
C HIS A 37 2.18 -7.07 14.80
N ALA A 38 1.50 -8.20 14.75
CA ALA A 38 2.08 -9.49 14.39
C ALA A 38 1.06 -10.32 13.62
N VAL A 39 1.46 -10.86 12.48
CA VAL A 39 0.62 -11.74 11.67
C VAL A 39 1.43 -12.98 11.34
N LEU A 40 0.93 -14.15 11.76
CA LEU A 40 1.55 -15.42 11.43
C LEU A 40 1.21 -15.81 9.99
N ASP A 41 2.24 -16.03 9.18
CA ASP A 41 2.15 -16.57 7.83
C ASP A 41 3.03 -17.82 7.71
N PRO A 42 2.46 -19.03 7.63
CA PRO A 42 3.22 -20.27 7.49
C PRO A 42 3.89 -20.40 6.11
N GLY A 43 3.65 -19.47 5.17
CA GLY A 43 4.34 -19.37 3.89
C GLY A 43 5.76 -18.79 3.98
N THR A 44 6.15 -18.24 5.13
CA THR A 44 7.49 -17.71 5.40
C THR A 44 8.07 -18.30 6.69
N GLN A 45 9.41 -18.37 6.77
CA GLN A 45 10.12 -18.77 7.99
C GLN A 45 10.25 -17.60 8.98
N GLU A 46 10.37 -16.38 8.47
CA GLU A 46 10.52 -15.18 9.27
C GLU A 46 9.15 -14.58 9.55
N GLN A 47 8.79 -14.51 10.84
CA GLN A 47 7.60 -13.85 11.32
C GLN A 47 8.01 -12.52 11.93
N GLU A 48 7.30 -11.46 11.55
CA GLU A 48 7.60 -10.11 12.01
C GLU A 48 6.63 -9.68 13.11
N VAL A 49 7.19 -9.11 14.17
CA VAL A 49 6.45 -8.51 15.29
C VAL A 49 6.91 -7.06 15.43
N LEU A 50 6.02 -6.13 15.11
CA LEU A 50 6.25 -4.70 15.30
C LEU A 50 5.80 -4.30 16.69
N VAL A 51 6.65 -3.57 17.41
CA VAL A 51 6.39 -3.09 18.77
C VAL A 51 6.68 -1.60 18.84
N GLU A 52 5.65 -0.82 19.11
CA GLU A 52 5.72 0.64 19.11
C GLU A 52 4.86 1.26 20.23
N ARG A 53 4.89 2.59 20.38
CA ARG A 53 4.01 3.34 21.28
C ARG A 53 2.95 4.09 20.50
N THR A 54 1.77 4.24 21.09
CA THR A 54 0.74 5.15 20.57
C THR A 54 1.25 6.59 20.56
N LEU A 55 0.94 7.31 19.49
CA LEU A 55 1.25 8.74 19.37
C LEU A 55 0.33 9.55 20.30
N SER A 56 0.90 10.09 21.37
CA SER A 56 0.18 10.94 22.34
C SER A 56 0.26 12.44 22.01
N GLY A 57 0.72 12.80 20.81
CA GLY A 57 1.05 14.19 20.43
C GLY A 57 2.33 14.74 21.05
N ALA A 58 3.10 13.93 21.79
CA ALA A 58 4.33 14.34 22.47
C ALA A 58 5.60 14.15 21.62
N VAL A 59 5.49 13.64 20.40
CA VAL A 59 6.62 13.32 19.52
C VAL A 59 6.38 13.93 18.15
N ASP A 60 7.41 14.56 17.59
CA ASP A 60 7.39 15.06 16.21
C ASP A 60 7.32 13.89 15.23
N ILE A 61 6.19 13.79 14.52
CA ILE A 61 5.98 12.78 13.49
C ILE A 61 6.71 13.23 12.23
N ARG A 62 7.72 12.45 11.82
CA ARG A 62 8.44 12.66 10.56
C ARG A 62 7.61 12.11 9.40
N THR A 63 6.75 12.97 8.84
CA THR A 63 5.91 12.66 7.67
C THR A 63 6.63 12.85 6.33
N ASP A 64 7.88 13.33 6.38
CA ASP A 64 8.72 13.63 5.22
C ASP A 64 9.59 12.45 4.77
N LEU A 65 9.64 11.36 5.55
CA LEU A 65 10.40 10.17 5.21
C LEU A 65 9.65 9.29 4.21
N ARG A 66 10.38 8.76 3.21
CA ARG A 66 9.89 7.69 2.34
C ARG A 66 9.79 6.40 3.16
N PHE A 67 8.68 5.68 3.00
CA PHE A 67 8.47 4.40 3.66
C PHE A 67 9.56 3.39 3.29
N ASP A 68 10.16 2.77 4.30
CA ASP A 68 11.15 1.70 4.17
C ASP A 68 10.59 0.43 4.84
N PRO A 69 10.33 -0.64 4.08
CA PRO A 69 9.86 -1.91 4.65
C PRO A 69 10.83 -2.54 5.67
N GLN A 70 12.12 -2.20 5.65
CA GLN A 70 13.07 -2.66 6.66
C GLN A 70 13.01 -1.85 7.96
N ASP A 71 12.36 -0.69 7.93
CA ASP A 71 12.18 0.24 9.04
C ASP A 71 10.74 0.80 9.10
N PRO A 72 9.73 -0.10 9.22
CA PRO A 72 8.34 0.26 8.95
C PRO A 72 7.75 1.20 10.01
N ILE A 73 8.23 1.15 11.25
CA ILE A 73 7.73 2.00 12.34
C ILE A 73 8.24 3.43 12.18
N ASN A 74 9.56 3.63 12.12
CA ASN A 74 10.13 4.99 12.05
C ASN A 74 9.73 5.72 10.76
N THR A 75 9.73 5.01 9.61
CA THR A 75 9.33 5.61 8.33
C THR A 75 7.82 5.67 8.15
N GLY A 76 7.05 4.93 8.94
CA GLY A 76 5.60 5.05 9.05
C GLY A 76 5.12 6.15 10.02
N GLY A 77 6.05 6.88 10.65
CA GLY A 77 5.73 7.95 11.60
C GLY A 77 5.40 7.47 13.02
N GLY A 78 5.65 6.19 13.33
CA GLY A 78 5.48 5.59 14.65
C GLY A 78 6.68 5.80 15.58
N VAL A 79 6.56 5.30 16.80
CA VAL A 79 7.61 5.40 17.84
C VAL A 79 8.04 3.99 18.27
N PRO A 80 9.18 3.48 17.80
CA PRO A 80 9.58 2.09 18.06
C PRO A 80 9.93 1.87 19.54
N ILE A 81 9.63 0.67 20.05
CA ILE A 81 10.12 0.21 21.35
C ILE A 81 11.22 -0.81 21.11
N SER A 82 12.45 -0.46 21.47
CA SER A 82 13.60 -1.37 21.44
C SER A 82 13.79 -2.15 22.74
N GLY A 83 14.59 -3.22 22.67
CA GLY A 83 14.92 -4.04 23.83
C GLY A 83 13.77 -4.86 24.44
N ALA A 84 12.66 -5.02 23.72
CA ALA A 84 11.56 -5.88 24.16
C ALA A 84 11.92 -7.37 24.09
N ASP A 85 11.44 -8.15 25.05
CA ASP A 85 11.50 -9.61 25.06
C ASP A 85 10.26 -10.16 24.34
N VAL A 86 10.44 -10.55 23.07
CA VAL A 86 9.38 -11.06 22.20
C VAL A 86 9.47 -12.57 22.09
N THR A 87 8.38 -13.26 22.38
CA THR A 87 8.28 -14.72 22.29
C THR A 87 6.96 -15.16 21.67
N ILE A 88 7.01 -16.20 20.84
CA ILE A 88 5.83 -16.87 20.31
C ILE A 88 5.87 -18.34 20.74
N THR A 89 4.83 -18.79 21.44
CA THR A 89 4.69 -20.16 21.93
C THR A 89 3.66 -20.90 21.08
N GLY A 90 4.08 -22.01 20.49
CA GLY A 90 3.22 -22.94 19.75
C GLY A 90 3.18 -24.32 20.42
N PRO A 91 2.57 -25.32 19.77
CA PRO A 91 2.49 -26.69 20.31
C PRO A 91 3.85 -27.36 20.49
N ASP A 92 4.85 -26.93 19.74
CA ASP A 92 6.18 -27.54 19.72
C ASP A 92 7.20 -26.74 20.56
N GLY A 93 6.74 -25.74 21.32
CA GLY A 93 7.56 -24.95 22.23
C GLY A 93 7.55 -23.44 21.94
N THR A 94 8.42 -22.72 22.65
CA THR A 94 8.55 -21.27 22.59
C THR A 94 9.75 -20.86 21.73
N VAL A 95 9.51 -19.97 20.77
CA VAL A 95 10.55 -19.35 19.95
C VAL A 95 10.69 -17.89 20.36
N LYS A 96 11.94 -17.47 20.59
CA LYS A 96 12.27 -16.09 20.96
C LYS A 96 12.66 -15.29 19.72
N GLY A 97 12.15 -14.07 19.61
CA GLY A 97 12.52 -13.12 18.59
C GLY A 97 13.74 -12.29 18.95
N PHE A 98 14.32 -11.64 17.95
CA PHE A 98 15.39 -10.65 18.11
C PHE A 98 15.03 -9.39 17.33
N GLU A 99 15.49 -8.23 17.80
CA GLU A 99 15.29 -6.97 17.10
C GLU A 99 16.14 -6.94 15.83
N ALA A 100 15.50 -6.67 14.70
CA ALA A 100 16.14 -6.64 13.40
C ALA A 100 16.94 -5.34 13.22
N PRO A 101 18.22 -5.44 12.82
CA PRO A 101 18.99 -4.26 12.45
C PRO A 101 18.49 -3.68 11.13
N VAL A 102 18.56 -2.35 11.01
CA VAL A 102 18.28 -1.64 9.76
C VAL A 102 19.60 -1.37 9.04
N GLN A 103 19.72 -1.80 7.79
CA GLN A 103 20.95 -1.64 7.02
C GLN A 103 21.33 -0.15 6.89
N GLY A 104 22.62 0.16 7.11
CA GLY A 104 23.11 1.54 7.04
C GLY A 104 22.79 2.40 8.26
N ARG A 105 22.12 1.85 9.28
CA ARG A 105 21.89 2.51 10.57
C ARG A 105 22.90 2.02 11.62
N PRO A 106 23.25 2.86 12.62
CA PRO A 106 24.12 2.44 13.71
C PRO A 106 23.46 1.34 14.56
N SER A 107 24.25 0.55 15.29
CA SER A 107 23.74 -0.53 16.15
C SER A 107 22.86 -0.06 17.31
N THR A 108 22.90 1.24 17.63
CA THR A 108 22.03 1.89 18.63
C THR A 108 20.66 2.28 18.07
N TYR A 109 20.44 2.09 16.77
CA TYR A 109 19.18 2.42 16.12
C TYR A 109 18.09 1.45 16.58
N SER A 110 16.98 2.01 17.05
CA SER A 110 15.81 1.25 17.49
C SER A 110 14.86 1.09 16.31
N SER A 111 14.64 -0.14 15.87
CA SER A 111 13.69 -0.43 14.79
C SER A 111 12.31 -0.76 15.34
N GLY A 112 12.24 -1.32 16.56
CA GLY A 112 10.99 -1.86 17.12
C GLY A 112 10.45 -3.05 16.31
N ARG A 113 11.24 -3.57 15.35
CA ARG A 113 10.90 -4.66 14.45
C ARG A 113 11.60 -5.91 14.94
N TYR A 114 10.84 -6.92 15.37
CA TYR A 114 11.36 -8.16 15.90
C TYR A 114 11.10 -9.31 14.92
N LEU A 115 12.14 -10.11 14.63
CA LEU A 115 12.04 -11.30 13.80
C LEU A 115 12.01 -12.55 14.67
N VAL A 116 10.99 -13.38 14.47
CA VAL A 116 10.84 -14.70 15.08
C VAL A 116 10.98 -15.75 13.97
N ILE A 117 12.05 -16.54 14.01
CA ILE A 117 12.40 -17.49 12.94
C ILE A 117 11.89 -18.89 13.28
N PHE A 118 10.97 -19.39 12.47
CA PHE A 118 10.42 -20.76 12.53
C PHE A 118 10.99 -21.63 11.39
N GLY A 119 11.25 -22.90 11.68
CA GLY A 119 11.78 -23.87 10.71
C GLY A 119 13.32 -23.95 10.67
N ALA A 120 13.83 -24.88 9.86
CA ALA A 120 15.26 -25.17 9.76
C ALA A 120 16.00 -24.07 8.99
N GLY A 121 16.49 -23.06 9.73
CA GLY A 121 17.53 -22.13 9.31
C GLY A 121 18.89 -22.49 9.92
N THR A 122 19.98 -21.88 9.45
CA THR A 122 21.38 -22.14 9.84
C THR A 122 21.75 -21.70 11.26
N GLY A 123 20.84 -21.81 12.25
CA GLY A 123 21.14 -21.42 13.63
C GLY A 123 20.07 -21.68 14.69
N SER A 124 18.81 -21.94 14.32
CA SER A 124 17.77 -22.29 15.28
C SER A 124 17.04 -23.54 14.78
N GLY A 125 17.16 -24.65 15.50
CA GLY A 125 16.37 -25.87 15.27
C GLY A 125 14.90 -25.69 15.64
N SER A 126 14.34 -24.49 15.42
CA SER A 126 12.98 -24.15 15.77
C SER A 126 12.02 -24.92 14.88
N PRO A 127 10.92 -25.46 15.43
CA PRO A 127 9.90 -26.14 14.64
C PRO A 127 9.29 -25.17 13.62
N ALA A 128 8.84 -25.69 12.48
CA ALA A 128 8.07 -24.89 11.53
C ALA A 128 6.68 -24.54 12.10
N LEU A 129 6.07 -23.46 11.62
CA LEU A 129 4.68 -23.16 11.97
C LEU A 129 3.75 -24.30 11.54
N ARG A 130 2.94 -24.77 12.49
CA ARG A 130 1.89 -25.77 12.29
C ARG A 130 0.57 -25.06 12.07
N ARG A 131 -0.24 -25.62 11.20
CA ARG A 131 -1.55 -25.07 10.83
C ARG A 131 -2.64 -25.72 11.67
N GLY A 132 -3.77 -25.04 11.82
CA GLY A 132 -4.93 -25.51 12.58
C GLY A 132 -4.73 -25.57 14.09
N VAL A 133 -3.65 -24.99 14.63
CA VAL A 133 -3.30 -25.04 16.05
C VAL A 133 -3.12 -23.64 16.63
N PRO A 134 -3.36 -23.46 17.94
CA PRO A 134 -3.21 -22.17 18.59
C PRO A 134 -1.74 -21.79 18.82
N TYR A 135 -1.48 -20.49 18.78
CA TYR A 135 -0.22 -19.84 19.14
C TYR A 135 -0.48 -18.72 20.14
N GLN A 136 0.50 -18.45 21.00
CA GLN A 136 0.49 -17.36 21.96
C GLN A 136 1.66 -16.41 21.71
N LEU A 137 1.38 -15.11 21.61
CA LEU A 137 2.38 -14.06 21.61
C LEU A 137 2.55 -13.52 23.04
N ARG A 138 3.79 -13.23 23.41
CA ARG A 138 4.13 -12.45 24.59
C ARG A 138 5.24 -11.46 24.26
N VAL A 139 5.00 -10.19 24.54
CA VAL A 139 5.96 -9.08 24.43
C VAL A 139 6.12 -8.47 25.80
N ARG A 140 7.35 -8.42 26.32
CA ARG A 140 7.67 -7.67 27.54
C ARG A 140 8.60 -6.51 27.19
N THR A 141 8.12 -5.29 27.35
CA THR A 141 8.91 -4.06 27.09
C THR A 141 9.90 -3.79 28.23
N PRO A 142 10.94 -2.96 27.99
CA PRO A 142 11.92 -2.61 29.02
C PRO A 142 11.33 -1.93 30.25
N ASP A 143 10.22 -1.20 30.10
CA ASP A 143 9.49 -0.56 31.20
C ASP A 143 8.64 -1.53 32.04
N GLY A 144 8.65 -2.82 31.68
CA GLY A 144 7.96 -3.88 32.41
C GLY A 144 6.53 -4.16 31.94
N THR A 145 6.01 -3.40 30.98
CA THR A 145 4.69 -3.69 30.37
C THR A 145 4.73 -5.05 29.68
N VAL A 146 3.68 -5.84 29.85
CA VAL A 146 3.53 -7.15 29.21
C VAL A 146 2.29 -7.14 28.35
N VAL A 147 2.46 -7.44 27.06
CA VAL A 147 1.38 -7.60 26.09
C VAL A 147 1.30 -9.07 25.70
N THR A 148 0.09 -9.65 25.71
CA THR A 148 -0.14 -11.03 25.28
C THR A 148 -1.30 -11.13 24.31
N GLY A 149 -1.30 -12.18 23.48
CA GLY A 149 -2.41 -12.48 22.59
C GLY A 149 -2.37 -13.93 22.14
N THR A 150 -3.48 -14.45 21.64
CA THR A 150 -3.56 -15.79 21.04
C THR A 150 -4.17 -15.74 19.66
N THR A 151 -3.73 -16.61 18.75
CA THR A 151 -4.29 -16.76 17.39
C THR A 151 -4.29 -18.23 16.99
N VAL A 152 -5.07 -18.59 15.98
CA VAL A 152 -5.07 -19.93 15.37
C VAL A 152 -4.76 -19.77 13.89
N ILE A 153 -3.74 -20.47 13.40
CA ILE A 153 -3.38 -20.44 11.98
C ILE A 153 -4.42 -21.24 11.18
N PRO A 154 -5.07 -20.67 10.14
CA PRO A 154 -5.97 -21.42 9.27
C PRO A 154 -5.37 -22.72 8.70
N ASP A 155 -6.14 -23.80 8.69
CA ASP A 155 -5.68 -25.15 8.31
C ASP A 155 -5.67 -25.37 6.79
N ILE A 156 -4.69 -24.76 6.12
CA ILE A 156 -4.46 -24.94 4.69
C ILE A 156 -3.00 -24.75 4.30
N THR A 157 -2.50 -25.59 3.41
CA THR A 157 -1.15 -25.43 2.86
C THR A 157 -1.04 -24.08 2.13
N PRO A 158 -0.09 -23.22 2.49
CA PRO A 158 0.11 -21.95 1.81
C PRO A 158 0.52 -22.19 0.36
N VAL A 159 0.02 -21.35 -0.54
CA VAL A 159 0.46 -21.30 -1.92
C VAL A 159 1.55 -20.24 -2.03
N GLY A 160 2.68 -20.64 -2.61
CA GLY A 160 3.78 -19.71 -2.90
C GLY A 160 3.37 -18.65 -3.93
N THR A 161 4.24 -17.66 -4.13
CA THR A 161 4.08 -16.71 -5.23
C THR A 161 4.20 -17.44 -6.57
N GLY A 162 3.08 -17.57 -7.28
CA GLY A 162 3.09 -18.13 -8.64
C GLY A 162 4.00 -17.32 -9.55
N SER A 163 4.92 -17.99 -10.25
CA SER A 163 5.85 -17.36 -11.20
C SER A 163 5.22 -17.09 -12.57
N ARG A 164 4.03 -17.65 -12.83
CA ARG A 164 3.30 -17.45 -14.06
C ARG A 164 2.70 -16.05 -14.11
N ILE A 165 3.05 -15.32 -15.16
CA ILE A 165 2.47 -14.02 -15.50
C ILE A 165 1.52 -14.26 -16.67
N ASP A 166 0.24 -13.96 -16.48
CA ASP A 166 -0.76 -14.05 -17.54
C ASP A 166 -1.04 -12.67 -18.13
N LEU A 167 -1.12 -12.58 -19.45
CA LEU A 167 -1.62 -11.38 -20.11
C LEU A 167 -3.10 -11.20 -19.73
N PHE A 168 -3.48 -9.98 -19.34
CA PHE A 168 -4.84 -9.64 -18.92
C PHE A 168 -5.27 -8.34 -19.58
N ASN A 169 -6.22 -8.42 -20.52
CA ASN A 169 -6.81 -7.25 -21.14
C ASN A 169 -7.98 -6.75 -20.30
N ARG A 170 -7.80 -5.61 -19.63
CA ARG A 170 -8.79 -5.08 -18.68
C ARG A 170 -10.14 -4.74 -19.32
N ASP A 171 -10.19 -4.52 -20.63
CA ASP A 171 -11.43 -4.15 -21.31
C ASP A 171 -12.30 -5.37 -21.64
N ARG A 172 -11.75 -6.60 -21.54
CA ARG A 172 -12.40 -7.84 -22.01
C ARG A 172 -12.37 -8.97 -20.99
N ASP A 173 -11.34 -9.00 -20.16
CA ASP A 173 -11.05 -10.14 -19.30
C ASP A 173 -11.58 -9.94 -17.88
N SER A 174 -11.78 -11.06 -17.19
CA SER A 174 -12.09 -11.10 -15.77
C SER A 174 -11.14 -12.06 -15.05
N VAL A 175 -10.74 -11.70 -13.84
CA VAL A 175 -9.98 -12.58 -12.95
C VAL A 175 -10.99 -13.40 -12.15
N ARG A 176 -11.02 -14.71 -12.39
CA ARG A 176 -11.84 -15.66 -11.65
C ARG A 176 -10.97 -16.53 -10.78
N ILE A 177 -11.26 -16.59 -9.49
CA ILE A 177 -10.53 -17.39 -8.52
C ILE A 177 -11.55 -18.18 -7.71
N THR A 178 -11.28 -19.45 -7.50
CA THR A 178 -12.11 -20.35 -6.67
C THR A 178 -11.19 -21.14 -5.76
N TRP A 179 -11.62 -21.34 -4.53
CA TRP A 179 -10.91 -22.12 -3.52
C TRP A 179 -11.89 -22.99 -2.74
N ARG A 180 -11.36 -23.86 -1.88
CA ARG A 180 -12.19 -24.62 -0.93
C ARG A 180 -12.32 -23.84 0.38
N SER A 181 -13.40 -24.11 1.12
CA SER A 181 -13.50 -23.61 2.49
C SER A 181 -12.32 -24.09 3.34
N VAL A 182 -11.88 -23.26 4.30
CA VAL A 182 -10.67 -23.47 5.11
C VAL A 182 -11.06 -23.47 6.57
N VAL A 183 -10.74 -24.55 7.28
CA VAL A 183 -10.98 -24.67 8.72
C VAL A 183 -10.14 -23.63 9.46
N GLY A 184 -10.76 -22.91 10.41
CA GLY A 184 -10.11 -21.84 11.17
C GLY A 184 -10.05 -20.50 10.45
N ALA A 185 -10.47 -20.41 9.18
CA ALA A 185 -10.63 -19.12 8.51
C ALA A 185 -11.92 -18.44 8.96
N ARG A 186 -11.82 -17.18 9.40
CA ARG A 186 -12.99 -16.32 9.67
C ARG A 186 -13.54 -15.72 8.37
N SER A 187 -12.65 -15.32 7.47
CA SER A 187 -12.96 -14.72 6.17
C SER A 187 -11.80 -14.94 5.20
N TYR A 188 -11.97 -14.52 3.96
CA TYR A 188 -10.95 -14.49 2.93
C TYR A 188 -10.64 -13.06 2.54
N LEU A 189 -9.36 -12.70 2.57
CA LEU A 189 -8.88 -11.41 2.10
C LEU A 189 -8.49 -11.52 0.62
N LEU A 190 -9.23 -10.85 -0.25
CA LEU A 190 -8.76 -10.47 -1.57
C LEU A 190 -7.79 -9.30 -1.43
N ARG A 191 -6.62 -9.43 -2.05
CA ARG A 191 -5.64 -8.35 -2.22
C ARG A 191 -5.22 -8.25 -3.68
N VAL A 192 -5.31 -7.05 -4.24
CA VAL A 192 -4.70 -6.72 -5.55
C VAL A 192 -3.66 -5.63 -5.33
N GLU A 193 -2.40 -5.91 -5.68
CA GLU A 193 -1.36 -4.87 -5.65
C GLU A 193 -1.59 -3.90 -6.81
N THR A 194 -1.84 -2.63 -6.51
CA THR A 194 -1.98 -1.57 -7.52
C THR A 194 -0.87 -0.53 -7.36
N PRO A 195 -0.64 0.31 -8.39
CA PRO A 195 0.35 1.38 -8.30
C PRO A 195 0.03 2.38 -7.18
N PHE A 196 -1.24 2.51 -6.82
CA PHE A 196 -1.75 3.43 -5.82
C PHE A 196 -1.87 2.80 -4.43
N GLY A 197 -1.33 1.58 -4.24
CA GLY A 197 -1.45 0.79 -3.02
C GLY A 197 -2.36 -0.43 -3.19
N PRO A 198 -2.45 -1.29 -2.17
CA PRO A 198 -3.24 -2.51 -2.27
C PRO A 198 -4.75 -2.21 -2.25
N PHE A 199 -5.48 -2.81 -3.19
CA PHE A 199 -6.94 -2.96 -3.08
C PHE A 199 -7.24 -4.18 -2.21
N LEU A 200 -7.98 -3.97 -1.12
CA LEU A 200 -8.29 -4.99 -0.13
C LEU A 200 -9.80 -5.17 0.01
N GLN A 201 -10.26 -6.41 0.02
CA GLN A 201 -11.67 -6.74 0.26
C GLN A 201 -11.78 -8.07 1.00
N PHE A 202 -12.63 -8.10 2.04
CA PHE A 202 -13.01 -9.36 2.68
C PHE A 202 -14.22 -9.99 1.98
N THR A 203 -14.22 -11.31 1.92
CA THR A 203 -15.35 -12.12 1.44
C THR A 203 -15.50 -13.38 2.28
N ASP A 204 -16.74 -13.82 2.48
CA ASP A 204 -17.11 -15.10 3.06
C ASP A 204 -17.39 -16.18 2.00
N SER A 205 -17.35 -15.80 0.71
CA SER A 205 -17.46 -16.71 -0.41
C SER A 205 -16.17 -17.49 -0.64
N THR A 206 -16.28 -18.61 -1.35
CA THR A 206 -15.15 -19.42 -1.81
C THR A 206 -14.81 -19.21 -3.29
N HIS A 207 -15.39 -18.17 -3.89
CA HIS A 207 -15.09 -17.73 -5.24
C HIS A 207 -15.23 -16.22 -5.37
N ILE A 208 -14.45 -15.64 -6.30
CA ILE A 208 -14.57 -14.24 -6.68
C ILE A 208 -14.35 -14.09 -8.19
N THR A 209 -15.07 -13.14 -8.77
CA THR A 209 -14.86 -12.66 -10.14
C THR A 209 -14.63 -11.17 -10.09
N LEU A 210 -13.50 -10.72 -10.63
CA LEU A 210 -13.16 -9.32 -10.76
C LEU A 210 -13.10 -8.98 -12.25
N ASP A 211 -14.01 -8.13 -12.70
CA ASP A 211 -13.95 -7.60 -14.06
C ASP A 211 -12.75 -6.65 -14.20
N GLY A 212 -12.15 -6.61 -15.39
CA GLY A 212 -10.99 -5.76 -15.63
C GLY A 212 -11.24 -4.26 -15.44
N ASP A 213 -12.50 -3.82 -15.58
CA ASP A 213 -12.91 -2.42 -15.36
C ASP A 213 -13.32 -2.10 -13.90
N VAL A 214 -13.11 -3.05 -12.96
CA VAL A 214 -13.48 -2.86 -11.55
C VAL A 214 -12.76 -1.65 -10.93
N ARG A 215 -13.53 -0.89 -10.14
CA ARG A 215 -13.13 0.36 -9.51
C ARG A 215 -12.87 0.15 -8.02
N ASN A 216 -11.86 0.82 -7.50
CA ASN A 216 -11.59 0.87 -6.07
C ASN A 216 -12.51 1.89 -5.40
N TYR A 217 -13.65 1.42 -4.92
CA TYR A 217 -14.64 2.23 -4.20
C TYR A 217 -14.18 2.75 -2.83
N PHE A 218 -13.03 2.28 -2.35
CA PHE A 218 -12.41 2.80 -1.13
C PHE A 218 -11.43 3.94 -1.37
N ALA A 219 -11.05 4.18 -2.64
CA ALA A 219 -10.13 5.25 -2.99
C ALA A 219 -10.89 6.54 -3.31
N THR A 220 -10.25 7.68 -3.07
CA THR A 220 -10.89 9.00 -3.15
C THR A 220 -11.29 9.38 -4.57
N SER A 221 -10.57 8.90 -5.59
CA SER A 221 -10.85 9.23 -6.99
C SER A 221 -11.42 8.06 -7.79
N LEU A 222 -11.83 6.98 -7.12
CA LEU A 222 -12.40 5.78 -7.74
C LEU A 222 -11.48 5.23 -8.85
N GLU A 223 -10.19 5.16 -8.56
CA GLU A 223 -9.17 4.59 -9.42
C GLU A 223 -9.57 3.16 -9.81
N ARG A 224 -9.20 2.73 -11.02
CA ARG A 224 -9.37 1.32 -11.38
C ARG A 224 -8.43 0.45 -10.55
N VAL A 225 -8.85 -0.79 -10.33
CA VAL A 225 -7.99 -1.79 -9.68
C VAL A 225 -6.94 -2.29 -10.66
N PHE A 226 -7.31 -2.55 -11.92
CA PHE A 226 -6.38 -3.01 -12.96
C PHE A 226 -5.90 -1.86 -13.86
N ILE A 227 -4.60 -1.57 -13.79
CA ILE A 227 -3.94 -0.43 -14.45
C ILE A 227 -3.04 -0.94 -15.59
N PRO A 228 -3.31 -0.57 -16.85
CA PRO A 228 -2.50 -0.97 -18.00
C PRO A 228 -1.04 -0.58 -17.88
N GLY A 229 -0.18 -1.49 -18.29
CA GLY A 229 1.27 -1.35 -18.18
C GLY A 229 1.83 -1.81 -16.84
N PHE A 230 1.01 -2.26 -15.89
CA PHE A 230 1.48 -2.77 -14.62
C PHE A 230 1.34 -4.28 -14.52
N ARG A 231 2.31 -4.89 -13.84
CA ARG A 231 2.20 -6.27 -13.38
C ARG A 231 1.58 -6.26 -11.99
N GLN A 232 0.38 -6.81 -11.89
CA GLN A 232 -0.40 -6.77 -10.66
C GLN A 232 -0.63 -8.16 -10.11
N ARG A 233 -0.34 -8.33 -8.82
CA ARG A 233 -0.57 -9.59 -8.12
C ARG A 233 -1.96 -9.55 -7.50
N VAL A 234 -2.76 -10.56 -7.82
CA VAL A 234 -4.04 -10.87 -7.20
C VAL A 234 -3.84 -12.07 -6.28
N SER A 235 -4.12 -11.90 -5.01
CA SER A 235 -3.98 -12.96 -4.00
C SER A 235 -5.23 -13.09 -3.13
N ILE A 236 -5.51 -14.32 -2.71
CA ILE A 236 -6.52 -14.63 -1.70
C ILE A 236 -5.81 -15.22 -0.50
N ALA A 237 -6.04 -14.67 0.69
CA ALA A 237 -5.57 -15.24 1.94
C ALA A 237 -6.75 -15.70 2.80
N ALA A 238 -6.64 -16.87 3.40
CA ALA A 238 -7.49 -17.27 4.52
C ALA A 238 -7.00 -16.57 5.78
N VAL A 239 -7.87 -15.85 6.49
CA VAL A 239 -7.48 -15.08 7.68
C VAL A 239 -8.23 -15.56 8.92
N ASP A 240 -7.59 -15.47 10.08
CA ASP A 240 -8.22 -15.79 11.36
C ASP A 240 -9.18 -14.68 11.84
N SER A 241 -9.83 -14.88 12.98
CA SER A 241 -10.75 -13.90 13.57
C SER A 241 -10.06 -12.60 13.93
N ASN A 242 -8.85 -12.67 14.51
CA ASN A 242 -8.15 -11.49 15.00
C ASN A 242 -7.75 -10.58 13.84
N TYR A 243 -7.21 -11.15 12.76
CA TYR A 243 -6.89 -10.40 11.55
C TYR A 243 -8.14 -9.76 10.94
N PHE A 244 -9.22 -10.54 10.80
CA PHE A 244 -10.46 -10.04 10.23
C PHE A 244 -11.06 -8.89 11.06
N ASP A 245 -11.16 -9.06 12.38
CA ASP A 245 -11.74 -8.07 13.27
C ASP A 245 -10.91 -6.79 13.30
N TYR A 246 -9.57 -6.88 13.34
CA TYR A 246 -8.69 -5.72 13.33
C TYR A 246 -8.82 -4.89 12.05
N TYR A 247 -8.77 -5.52 10.87
CA TYR A 247 -8.76 -4.80 9.59
C TYR A 247 -10.14 -4.42 9.05
N ARG A 248 -11.22 -5.08 9.48
CA ARG A 248 -12.57 -4.66 9.10
C ARG A 248 -13.03 -3.43 9.87
N THR A 249 -12.57 -3.24 11.10
CA THR A 249 -12.93 -2.07 11.90
C THR A 249 -12.11 -0.88 11.45
N ARG A 250 -12.73 0.01 10.68
CA ARG A 250 -12.24 1.38 10.56
C ARG A 250 -12.56 2.11 11.86
N ASN A 251 -11.67 3.02 12.27
CA ASN A 251 -12.00 4.02 13.27
C ASN A 251 -13.20 4.81 12.73
N ASP A 252 -14.39 4.51 13.22
CA ASP A 252 -15.62 5.21 12.83
C ASP A 252 -15.79 6.41 13.76
N PRO A 253 -15.63 7.64 13.24
CA PRO A 253 -15.69 8.85 14.06
C PRO A 253 -17.10 9.14 14.59
N PHE A 254 -18.15 8.47 14.11
CA PHE A 254 -19.54 8.70 14.49
C PHE A 254 -20.06 7.66 15.49
N THR A 255 -19.64 6.40 15.38
CA THR A 255 -20.06 5.35 16.33
C THR A 255 -19.11 5.19 17.50
N GLY A 256 -17.88 5.74 17.41
CA GLY A 256 -16.86 5.61 18.45
C GLY A 256 -16.35 4.17 18.63
N SER A 257 -16.70 3.25 17.71
CA SER A 257 -16.14 1.91 17.72
C SER A 257 -14.66 1.98 17.32
N GLY A 258 -13.79 1.88 18.32
CA GLY A 258 -12.36 1.80 18.13
C GLY A 258 -11.93 0.49 17.46
N ILE A 259 -10.66 0.41 17.11
CA ILE A 259 -10.00 -0.80 16.61
C ILE A 259 -10.24 -1.96 17.58
N ILE A 260 -10.73 -3.11 17.07
CA ILE A 260 -10.89 -4.31 17.90
C ILE A 260 -9.51 -4.96 18.07
N SER A 261 -8.93 -4.77 19.25
CA SER A 261 -7.69 -5.42 19.67
C SER A 261 -7.98 -6.82 20.19
N SER A 262 -7.15 -7.80 19.80
CA SER A 262 -7.15 -9.16 20.39
C SER A 262 -6.08 -9.34 21.47
N LEU A 263 -5.44 -8.24 21.89
CA LEU A 263 -4.33 -8.24 22.84
C LEU A 263 -4.76 -7.82 24.25
N ASP A 264 -4.15 -8.46 25.25
CA ASP A 264 -4.20 -8.07 26.66
C ASP A 264 -2.93 -7.31 27.06
N GLY A 265 -3.07 -6.25 27.87
CA GLY A 265 -1.97 -5.39 28.31
C GLY A 265 -1.46 -4.36 27.28
N GLY A 266 -2.02 -4.34 26.07
CA GLY A 266 -1.69 -3.39 25.00
C GLY A 266 -2.79 -3.35 23.94
N ILE A 267 -2.53 -2.66 22.83
CA ILE A 267 -3.45 -2.60 21.67
C ILE A 267 -2.77 -3.11 20.41
N GLY A 268 -3.55 -3.54 19.42
CA GLY A 268 -3.02 -3.95 18.13
C GLY A 268 -3.56 -5.30 17.67
N LEU A 269 -2.70 -6.05 16.98
CA LEU A 269 -3.05 -7.30 16.31
C LEU A 269 -2.02 -8.38 16.61
N PHE A 270 -2.50 -9.53 17.08
CA PHE A 270 -1.83 -10.80 16.86
C PHE A 270 -2.80 -11.76 16.16
N GLY A 271 -2.59 -11.98 14.87
CA GLY A 271 -3.47 -12.79 14.02
C GLY A 271 -2.71 -13.72 13.11
N ALA A 272 -3.42 -14.33 12.17
CA ALA A 272 -2.84 -15.22 11.16
C ALA A 272 -3.49 -15.02 9.80
N ALA A 273 -2.66 -15.08 8.75
CA ALA A 273 -3.09 -14.99 7.37
C ALA A 273 -2.29 -15.99 6.54
N VAL A 274 -2.99 -16.86 5.82
CA VAL A 274 -2.39 -17.89 4.98
C VAL A 274 -2.76 -17.63 3.53
N ASN A 275 -1.78 -17.36 2.68
CA ASN A 275 -2.04 -17.18 1.26
C ASN A 275 -2.49 -18.51 0.62
N ILE A 276 -3.69 -18.56 0.04
CA ILE A 276 -4.29 -19.79 -0.53
C ILE A 276 -4.38 -19.76 -2.04
N SER A 277 -4.19 -18.59 -2.66
CA SER A 277 -4.14 -18.43 -4.11
C SER A 277 -3.38 -17.16 -4.45
N SER A 278 -2.52 -17.23 -5.47
CA SER A 278 -1.82 -16.06 -5.99
C SER A 278 -1.68 -16.17 -7.50
N ARG A 279 -2.00 -15.09 -8.20
CA ARG A 279 -1.85 -14.94 -9.64
C ARG A 279 -1.24 -13.58 -9.95
N THR A 280 -0.28 -13.55 -10.87
CA THR A 280 0.25 -12.29 -11.39
C THR A 280 -0.30 -12.07 -12.79
N VAL A 281 -0.85 -10.90 -13.04
CA VAL A 281 -1.36 -10.49 -14.36
C VAL A 281 -0.54 -9.33 -14.91
N ASP A 282 -0.21 -9.39 -16.19
CA ASP A 282 0.35 -8.28 -16.95
C ASP A 282 -0.81 -7.53 -17.61
N VAL A 283 -1.14 -6.36 -17.07
CA VAL A 283 -2.37 -5.66 -17.43
C VAL A 283 -2.14 -4.85 -18.71
N VAL A 284 -3.00 -5.07 -19.69
CA VAL A 284 -3.08 -4.30 -20.93
C VAL A 284 -4.50 -3.79 -21.14
N GLN A 285 -4.67 -2.94 -22.15
CA GLN A 285 -5.97 -2.51 -22.62
C GLN A 285 -6.00 -2.46 -24.14
N ASP A 286 -7.20 -2.41 -24.70
CA ASP A 286 -7.39 -2.09 -26.10
C ASP A 286 -6.95 -0.65 -26.36
N VAL A 287 -6.37 -0.43 -27.54
CA VAL A 287 -5.97 0.92 -27.97
C VAL A 287 -7.22 1.72 -28.27
N ARG A 288 -7.36 2.86 -27.59
CA ARG A 288 -8.48 3.82 -27.70
C ARG A 288 -8.08 5.04 -28.54
N GLU A 289 -6.84 5.50 -28.39
CA GLU A 289 -6.26 6.64 -29.08
C GLU A 289 -4.97 6.22 -29.82
N PRO A 290 -5.07 5.60 -31.01
CA PRO A 290 -3.92 5.11 -31.76
C PRO A 290 -2.91 6.18 -32.16
N ALA A 291 -3.27 7.47 -32.12
CA ALA A 291 -2.35 8.58 -32.36
C ALA A 291 -1.44 8.85 -31.15
N PHE A 292 -1.85 8.52 -29.93
CA PHE A 292 -1.09 8.81 -28.71
C PHE A 292 -0.59 7.55 -27.98
N GLU A 293 -1.41 6.51 -27.91
CA GLU A 293 -1.06 5.26 -27.23
C GLU A 293 -0.09 4.41 -28.06
N GLY A 294 0.71 3.59 -27.39
CA GLY A 294 1.67 2.69 -28.03
C GLY A 294 3.09 2.84 -27.50
N LEU A 295 4.06 2.35 -28.27
CA LEU A 295 5.47 2.39 -27.90
C LEU A 295 6.13 3.71 -28.33
N TRP A 296 6.97 4.23 -27.46
CA TRP A 296 7.72 5.47 -27.64
C TRP A 296 9.20 5.21 -27.37
N ASP A 297 10.03 5.63 -28.31
CA ASP A 297 11.47 5.43 -28.33
C ASP A 297 12.20 6.75 -28.14
N LEU A 298 13.19 6.79 -27.24
CA LEU A 298 14.04 7.96 -27.10
C LEU A 298 14.80 8.26 -28.40
N ALA A 299 14.65 9.48 -28.90
CA ALA A 299 15.38 9.97 -30.07
C ALA A 299 16.45 11.00 -29.69
N VAL A 300 16.14 11.87 -28.72
CA VAL A 300 17.06 12.92 -28.27
C VAL A 300 16.96 13.04 -26.76
N ALA A 301 18.08 12.87 -26.04
CA ALA A 301 18.25 13.36 -24.68
C ALA A 301 19.74 13.59 -24.38
N PRO A 302 20.11 14.72 -23.74
CA PRO A 302 21.48 14.94 -23.28
C PRO A 302 21.91 13.94 -22.19
N ARG A 303 20.95 13.50 -21.37
CA ARG A 303 21.12 12.50 -20.32
C ARG A 303 19.89 11.59 -20.30
N PRO A 304 19.95 10.37 -20.87
CA PRO A 304 18.80 9.49 -20.95
C PRO A 304 18.44 8.96 -19.56
N VAL A 305 17.22 9.23 -19.12
CA VAL A 305 16.63 8.62 -17.92
C VAL A 305 15.80 7.39 -18.30
N VAL A 306 15.20 7.43 -19.48
CA VAL A 306 14.30 6.43 -20.05
C VAL A 306 14.60 6.30 -21.54
N GLU A 307 14.72 5.07 -22.04
CA GLU A 307 15.00 4.83 -23.46
C GLU A 307 13.77 4.37 -24.26
N VAL A 308 12.84 3.68 -23.61
CA VAL A 308 11.60 3.20 -24.23
C VAL A 308 10.49 3.14 -23.20
N PHE A 309 9.27 3.49 -23.60
CA PHE A 309 8.08 3.26 -22.80
C PHE A 309 6.86 2.91 -23.66
N ARG A 310 5.87 2.26 -23.05
CA ARG A 310 4.55 2.06 -23.62
C ARG A 310 3.55 2.91 -22.86
N LEU A 311 2.72 3.64 -23.58
CA LEU A 311 1.71 4.52 -23.01
C LEU A 311 0.30 4.05 -23.36
N TYR A 312 -0.57 4.12 -22.35
CA TYR A 312 -1.99 3.87 -22.43
C TYR A 312 -2.77 5.08 -21.93
N VAL A 313 -3.92 5.36 -22.53
CA VAL A 313 -4.92 6.31 -21.99
C VAL A 313 -5.77 5.52 -21.02
N GLU A 314 -5.39 5.60 -19.74
CA GLU A 314 -6.02 4.88 -18.64
C GLU A 314 -7.48 5.36 -18.48
N THR A 315 -7.69 6.64 -18.21
CA THR A 315 -9.04 7.22 -18.16
C THR A 315 -9.10 8.37 -19.15
N PRO A 316 -9.93 8.29 -20.20
CA PRO A 316 -10.11 9.40 -21.12
C PRO A 316 -10.84 10.56 -20.40
N GLY A 317 -10.55 11.79 -20.81
CA GLY A 317 -11.16 12.98 -20.21
C GLY A 317 -10.25 14.20 -20.31
N GLU A 318 -10.60 15.24 -19.55
CA GLU A 318 -9.82 16.46 -19.39
C GLU A 318 -9.85 16.85 -17.90
N PRO A 319 -8.84 16.46 -17.11
CA PRO A 319 -7.62 15.76 -17.52
C PRO A 319 -7.85 14.28 -17.87
N ALA A 320 -7.07 13.75 -18.82
CA ALA A 320 -6.98 12.31 -19.07
C ALA A 320 -5.90 11.70 -18.15
N ALA A 321 -6.20 10.55 -17.55
CA ALA A 321 -5.23 9.75 -16.80
C ALA A 321 -4.45 8.83 -17.75
N LEU A 322 -3.15 8.73 -17.53
CA LEU A 322 -2.22 7.94 -18.32
C LEU A 322 -1.59 6.84 -17.48
N SER A 323 -1.28 5.72 -18.12
CA SER A 323 -0.55 4.61 -17.49
C SER A 323 0.36 3.92 -18.49
N GLY A 324 1.27 3.08 -18.02
CA GLY A 324 2.23 2.43 -18.89
C GLY A 324 3.32 1.67 -18.15
N TRP A 325 4.29 1.23 -18.93
CA TRP A 325 5.57 0.75 -18.44
C TRP A 325 6.71 1.44 -19.19
N PHE A 326 7.89 1.43 -18.59
CA PHE A 326 9.11 1.88 -19.23
C PHE A 326 10.29 0.94 -18.96
N ALA A 327 11.33 1.10 -19.77
CA ALA A 327 12.64 0.50 -19.53
C ALA A 327 13.72 1.57 -19.70
N ARG A 328 14.72 1.52 -18.82
CA ARG A 328 15.88 2.43 -18.84
C ARG A 328 16.84 2.11 -19.97
N SER A 329 16.83 0.88 -20.48
CA SER A 329 17.60 0.45 -21.63
C SER A 329 16.73 -0.33 -22.61
N ARG A 330 16.99 -0.16 -23.91
CA ARG A 330 16.48 -1.02 -24.99
C ARG A 330 17.09 -2.41 -24.99
N ALA A 331 18.22 -2.61 -24.31
CA ALA A 331 18.80 -3.92 -24.16
C ALA A 331 17.82 -4.84 -23.42
N GLY A 332 17.54 -6.01 -24.03
CA GLY A 332 16.68 -7.01 -23.43
C GLY A 332 17.18 -7.42 -22.04
N GLY A 333 16.25 -7.70 -21.12
CA GLY A 333 16.56 -8.12 -19.75
C GLY A 333 16.45 -7.02 -18.69
N THR A 334 16.23 -5.75 -19.07
CA THR A 334 15.93 -4.68 -18.11
C THR A 334 14.52 -4.91 -17.50
N PRO A 335 14.36 -4.82 -16.16
CA PRO A 335 13.04 -4.88 -15.53
C PRO A 335 12.12 -3.80 -16.10
N LEU A 336 10.85 -4.16 -16.33
CA LEU A 336 9.82 -3.19 -16.67
C LEU A 336 9.37 -2.47 -15.40
N GLU A 337 9.54 -1.17 -15.39
CA GLU A 337 9.08 -0.28 -14.33
C GLU A 337 7.78 0.41 -14.75
N GLY A 338 6.98 0.85 -13.78
CA GLY A 338 5.67 1.44 -13.98
C GLY A 338 5.74 2.90 -14.41
N LEU A 339 4.74 3.34 -15.16
CA LEU A 339 4.57 4.72 -15.59
C LEU A 339 3.13 5.14 -15.30
N ILE A 340 2.95 6.30 -14.68
CA ILE A 340 1.65 6.98 -14.57
C ILE A 340 1.77 8.40 -15.11
N GLY A 341 0.65 9.06 -15.38
CA GLY A 341 0.70 10.44 -15.81
C GLY A 341 -0.66 11.06 -16.06
N THR A 342 -0.62 12.29 -16.55
CA THR A 342 -1.82 13.03 -16.93
C THR A 342 -1.61 13.75 -18.26
N ARG A 343 -2.70 13.94 -19.00
CA ARG A 343 -2.75 14.81 -20.18
C ARG A 343 -3.85 15.84 -19.99
N THR A 344 -3.49 17.12 -20.04
CA THR A 344 -4.39 18.26 -19.85
C THR A 344 -4.14 19.29 -20.95
N LYS A 345 -5.12 19.57 -21.81
CA LYS A 345 -5.02 20.55 -22.91
C LYS A 345 -3.76 20.40 -23.77
N GLY A 346 -3.39 19.15 -24.09
CA GLY A 346 -2.19 18.82 -24.89
C GLY A 346 -0.87 18.77 -24.11
N ARG A 347 -0.83 19.29 -22.88
CA ARG A 347 0.30 19.10 -21.96
C ARG A 347 0.26 17.69 -21.41
N VAL A 348 1.40 17.00 -21.45
CA VAL A 348 1.61 15.65 -20.95
C VAL A 348 2.59 15.73 -19.78
N VAL A 349 2.21 15.15 -18.65
CA VAL A 349 3.09 14.93 -17.49
C VAL A 349 3.16 13.44 -17.23
N LEU A 350 4.39 12.90 -17.19
CA LEU A 350 4.65 11.47 -16.97
C LEU A 350 5.55 11.31 -15.75
N GLU A 351 5.17 10.41 -14.85
CA GLU A 351 5.93 10.01 -13.68
C GLU A 351 6.44 8.59 -13.89
N PHE A 352 7.76 8.47 -13.98
CA PHE A 352 8.46 7.21 -14.10
C PHE A 352 8.76 6.70 -12.72
N LEU A 353 8.21 5.54 -12.38
CA LEU A 353 8.22 5.00 -11.03
C LEU A 353 9.46 4.15 -10.82
N SER A 354 9.98 4.13 -9.59
CA SER A 354 10.89 3.07 -9.16
C SER A 354 10.03 1.84 -8.90
N ASN A 355 10.33 0.73 -9.57
CA ASN A 355 9.48 -0.46 -9.55
C ASN A 355 8.08 -0.18 -10.14
N GLN A 356 7.01 -0.38 -9.38
CA GLN A 356 5.62 -0.36 -9.85
C GLN A 356 4.70 0.49 -8.94
N ALA A 357 5.25 1.32 -8.05
CA ALA A 357 4.51 2.07 -7.04
C ALA A 357 4.55 3.60 -7.27
N ALA A 358 3.38 4.25 -7.20
CA ALA A 358 3.21 5.67 -7.48
C ALA A 358 3.91 6.57 -6.44
N VAL A 359 4.08 6.08 -5.21
CA VAL A 359 4.80 6.79 -4.14
C VAL A 359 6.31 6.87 -4.38
N ASP A 360 6.83 6.12 -5.35
CA ASP A 360 8.24 5.89 -5.58
C ASP A 360 8.75 6.54 -6.89
N THR A 361 8.27 7.74 -7.23
CA THR A 361 8.63 8.43 -8.48
C THR A 361 10.15 8.69 -8.62
N ALA A 362 10.75 8.06 -9.63
CA ALA A 362 12.17 8.17 -9.98
C ALA A 362 12.47 9.40 -10.86
N ALA A 363 11.55 9.76 -11.76
CA ALA A 363 11.69 10.91 -12.63
C ALA A 363 10.35 11.43 -13.11
N VAL A 364 10.28 12.73 -13.41
CA VAL A 364 9.09 13.39 -13.95
C VAL A 364 9.43 14.05 -15.27
N PHE A 365 8.69 13.70 -16.32
CA PHE A 365 8.74 14.36 -17.63
C PHE A 365 7.54 15.28 -17.78
N SER A 366 7.76 16.50 -18.30
CA SER A 366 6.69 17.41 -18.71
C SER A 366 6.94 17.83 -20.15
N GLY A 367 5.93 17.70 -21.01
CA GLY A 367 6.05 17.99 -22.43
C GLY A 367 4.71 18.05 -23.16
N GLU A 368 4.76 17.97 -24.49
CA GLU A 368 3.61 18.02 -25.37
C GLU A 368 3.79 17.03 -26.52
N GLN A 369 2.69 16.46 -27.01
CA GLN A 369 2.70 15.70 -28.25
C GLN A 369 2.65 16.65 -29.45
N ARG A 370 3.52 16.42 -30.45
CA ARG A 370 3.52 17.08 -31.75
C ARG A 370 3.66 16.01 -32.84
N GLY A 371 2.54 15.60 -33.42
CA GLY A 371 2.49 14.44 -34.33
C GLY A 371 2.99 13.18 -33.62
N ASP A 372 3.97 12.51 -34.22
CA ASP A 372 4.60 11.30 -33.67
C ASP A 372 5.76 11.59 -32.70
N SER A 373 5.91 12.84 -32.26
CA SER A 373 6.94 13.25 -31.29
C SER A 373 6.32 13.64 -29.96
N LEU A 374 6.90 13.17 -28.85
CA LEU A 374 6.65 13.70 -27.50
C LEU A 374 7.87 14.54 -27.11
N ILE A 375 7.68 15.84 -26.94
CA ILE A 375 8.77 16.80 -26.75
C ILE A 375 8.62 17.48 -25.39
N GLY A 376 9.68 17.48 -24.59
CA GLY A 376 9.64 18.06 -23.25
C GLY A 376 10.98 18.03 -22.53
N THR A 377 10.92 18.02 -21.21
CA THR A 377 12.09 18.00 -20.32
C THR A 377 11.82 17.13 -19.10
N PHE A 378 12.87 16.52 -18.54
CA PHE A 378 12.79 15.93 -17.20
C PHE A 378 13.01 17.00 -16.14
N VAL A 379 12.27 16.94 -15.03
CA VAL A 379 12.49 17.81 -13.87
C VAL A 379 13.91 17.63 -13.34
N GLY A 380 14.63 18.73 -13.15
CA GLY A 380 16.02 18.71 -12.66
C GLY A 380 17.08 18.30 -13.68
N VAL A 381 16.70 17.98 -14.93
CA VAL A 381 17.65 17.64 -16.00
C VAL A 381 17.60 18.72 -17.08
N SER A 382 18.75 19.31 -17.39
CA SER A 382 18.84 20.33 -18.43
C SER A 382 18.75 19.72 -19.84
N GLY A 383 18.07 20.46 -20.71
CA GLY A 383 18.01 20.18 -22.14
C GLY A 383 16.75 19.44 -22.60
N ARG A 384 16.54 19.47 -23.91
CA ARG A 384 15.34 18.95 -24.57
C ARG A 384 15.40 17.44 -24.68
N VAL A 385 14.27 16.80 -24.38
CA VAL A 385 14.04 15.37 -24.58
C VAL A 385 12.99 15.20 -25.67
N VAL A 386 13.24 14.27 -26.59
CA VAL A 386 12.32 13.89 -27.66
C VAL A 386 12.17 12.38 -27.67
N PHE A 387 10.93 11.91 -27.55
CA PHE A 387 10.56 10.54 -27.86
C PHE A 387 9.83 10.50 -29.19
N LEU A 388 10.11 9.48 -30.00
CA LEU A 388 9.41 9.21 -31.24
C LEU A 388 8.50 8.00 -31.04
N LYS A 389 7.28 8.11 -31.54
CA LYS A 389 6.35 7.00 -31.55
C LYS A 389 6.84 5.93 -32.50
N ARG A 390 6.86 4.68 -32.04
CA ARG A 390 7.14 3.54 -32.92
C ARG A 390 5.92 3.31 -33.82
N PRO A 391 6.11 3.19 -35.15
CA PRO A 391 5.03 2.81 -36.04
C PRO A 391 4.38 1.51 -35.54
N SER A 392 3.05 1.47 -35.48
CA SER A 392 2.35 0.22 -35.24
C SER A 392 2.73 -0.74 -36.36
N GLN A 393 3.37 -1.87 -36.03
CA GLN A 393 3.49 -2.95 -37.00
C GLN A 393 2.08 -3.42 -37.30
N SER A 394 1.60 -3.18 -38.52
CA SER A 394 0.41 -3.83 -39.04
C SER A 394 0.67 -5.34 -38.95
N SER A 395 -0.06 -6.01 -38.07
CA SER A 395 -0.09 -7.47 -38.01
C SER A 395 -1.15 -8.00 -38.97
#